data_AF-A0A7R9LUF2-F1
#
_entry.id   AF-A0A7R9LUF2-F1
#
_cell.length_a   1.000
_cell.length_b   1.000
_cell.length_c   1.000
_cell.angle_alpha   90.00
_cell.angle_beta   90.00
_cell.angle_gamma   90.00
#
_symmetry.space_group_name_H-M   'P 1'
#
loop_
_entity.id
_entity.type
_entity.pdbx_description
1 polymer ?
#
loop_
_entity_poly.entity_id
_entity_poly.type
_entity_poly.pdbx_seq_one_letter_code
_entity_poly.pdbx_strand_id
1 'polypeptide(L)'
;MECLIQVFPDEFHLATLQPFLSSCAQLTQNVNVKNIIIALIDRLAMSKDIELPADLFDIFAKQISQIITTRNDISLEDIVLMKGSLINFSLKKISDVSKREESVNCVLDNALTVIKDKNQTNVPLRSNLGKELFKFFKLPLNCGSTNGVTGLSPIKMSLKLKAYKDLLKQTAAYDLHKEVTLSLINSALEHSTDVEAVAEEDRLSRAEIETFLSEICDPLINGKNGDIGVIDENDEDFIDEQLLLSRFIHFLFLPQAMQESEHTGNYFLLLKAFRKTLAAGG
;
A
#
# COMPACT_ATOMS: atom_id res chain seq x y z
N MET A 1 28.35 -10.07 -7.26
CA MET A 1 27.36 -10.51 -6.24
C MET A 1 26.12 -11.12 -6.89
N GLU A 2 25.47 -10.48 -7.86
CA GLU A 2 24.27 -11.05 -8.54
C GLU A 2 24.52 -12.40 -9.21
N CYS A 3 25.69 -12.60 -9.83
CA CYS A 3 26.06 -13.91 -10.39
C CYS A 3 26.06 -15.03 -9.33
N LEU A 4 26.41 -14.73 -8.07
CA LEU A 4 26.32 -15.73 -6.99
C LEU A 4 24.86 -16.12 -6.73
N ILE A 5 23.95 -15.15 -6.76
CA ILE A 5 22.50 -15.38 -6.64
C ILE A 5 22.00 -16.19 -7.84
N GLN A 6 22.51 -15.99 -9.04
CA GLN A 6 22.03 -16.72 -10.22
C GLN A 6 22.59 -18.15 -10.33
N VAL A 7 23.83 -18.37 -9.91
CA VAL A 7 24.55 -19.63 -10.15
C VAL A 7 24.33 -20.65 -9.04
N PHE A 8 24.27 -20.23 -7.78
CA PHE A 8 24.16 -21.15 -6.65
C PHE A 8 22.70 -21.44 -6.29
N PRO A 9 22.36 -22.66 -5.87
CA PRO A 9 21.00 -23.05 -5.50
C PRO A 9 20.54 -22.36 -4.20
N ASP A 10 19.23 -22.35 -3.96
CA ASP A 10 18.58 -21.57 -2.91
C ASP A 10 18.98 -22.03 -1.48
N GLU A 11 19.31 -23.31 -1.28
CA GLU A 11 19.75 -23.86 0.01
C GLU A 11 21.05 -23.21 0.49
N PHE A 12 21.97 -22.92 -0.43
CA PHE A 12 23.21 -22.22 -0.09
C PHE A 12 22.96 -20.77 0.28
N HIS A 13 21.99 -20.11 -0.37
CA HIS A 13 21.62 -18.74 -0.01
C HIS A 13 20.97 -18.69 1.36
N LEU A 14 20.12 -19.66 1.71
CA LEU A 14 19.53 -19.74 3.05
C LEU A 14 20.60 -20.01 4.12
N ALA A 15 21.53 -20.93 3.87
CA ALA A 15 22.59 -21.26 4.81
C ALA A 15 23.61 -20.12 5.00
N THR A 16 23.76 -19.23 4.02
CA THR A 16 24.77 -18.16 4.03
C THR A 16 24.19 -16.74 3.99
N LEU A 17 22.89 -16.61 4.25
CA LEU A 17 22.14 -15.35 4.09
C LEU A 17 22.74 -14.20 4.90
N GLN A 18 23.04 -14.45 6.17
CA GLN A 18 23.56 -13.42 7.08
C GLN A 18 24.99 -12.97 6.67
N PRO A 19 25.96 -13.89 6.44
CA PRO A 19 27.26 -13.51 5.86
C PRO A 19 27.14 -12.77 4.51
N PHE A 20 26.23 -13.20 3.63
CA PHE A 20 26.03 -12.58 2.32
C PHE A 20 25.52 -11.14 2.42
N LEU A 21 24.47 -10.91 3.22
CA LEU A 21 23.89 -9.58 3.44
C LEU A 21 24.85 -8.65 4.21
N SER A 22 25.57 -9.18 5.19
CA SER A 22 26.63 -8.42 5.89
C SER A 22 27.74 -7.98 4.92
N SER A 23 28.11 -8.86 3.99
CA SER A 23 29.07 -8.52 2.93
C SER A 23 28.53 -7.46 1.98
N CYS A 24 27.22 -7.47 1.68
CA CYS A 24 26.57 -6.45 0.87
C CYS A 24 26.64 -5.05 1.52
N ALA A 25 26.57 -4.97 2.86
CA ALA A 25 26.75 -3.73 3.60
C ALA A 25 28.16 -3.15 3.47
N GLN A 26 29.18 -4.00 3.26
CA GLN A 26 30.60 -3.62 3.15
C GLN A 26 31.05 -3.31 1.71
N LEU A 27 30.17 -3.47 0.72
CA LEU A 27 30.48 -3.15 -0.67
C LEU A 27 30.76 -1.65 -0.84
N THR A 28 31.60 -1.31 -1.81
CA THR A 28 31.89 0.09 -2.15
C THR A 28 30.60 0.84 -2.49
N GLN A 29 30.60 2.15 -2.24
CA GLN A 29 29.41 3.01 -2.38
C GLN A 29 28.85 3.01 -3.81
N ASN A 30 29.72 2.91 -4.82
CA ASN A 30 29.31 2.86 -6.23
C ASN A 30 28.56 1.58 -6.65
N VAL A 31 28.52 0.54 -5.80
CA VAL A 31 27.81 -0.70 -6.12
C VAL A 31 26.32 -0.52 -5.85
N ASN A 32 25.49 -0.89 -6.83
CA ASN A 32 24.03 -0.87 -6.70
C ASN A 32 23.54 -2.06 -5.84
N VAL A 33 23.52 -1.85 -4.52
CA VAL A 33 23.13 -2.88 -3.55
C VAL A 33 21.64 -3.22 -3.62
N LYS A 34 20.80 -2.27 -4.06
CA LYS A 34 19.36 -2.52 -4.26
C LYS A 34 19.13 -3.72 -5.16
N ASN A 35 19.73 -3.73 -6.34
CA ASN A 35 19.46 -4.78 -7.33
C ASN A 35 19.86 -6.16 -6.80
N ILE A 36 20.96 -6.24 -6.04
CA ILE A 36 21.42 -7.47 -5.39
C ILE A 36 20.38 -7.96 -4.37
N ILE A 37 19.89 -7.07 -3.51
CA ILE A 37 18.90 -7.41 -2.47
C ILE A 37 17.58 -7.83 -3.09
N ILE A 38 17.05 -7.05 -4.05
CA ILE A 38 15.79 -7.36 -4.73
C ILE A 38 15.90 -8.71 -5.45
N ALA A 39 16.99 -8.96 -6.17
CA ALA A 39 17.20 -10.23 -6.87
C ALA A 39 17.20 -11.43 -5.90
N LEU A 40 17.80 -11.28 -4.71
CA LEU A 40 17.81 -12.34 -3.70
C LEU A 40 16.40 -12.58 -3.13
N ILE A 41 15.70 -11.52 -2.75
CA ILE A 41 14.36 -11.63 -2.15
C ILE A 41 13.36 -12.19 -3.17
N ASP A 42 13.35 -11.67 -4.40
CA ASP A 42 12.43 -12.11 -5.44
C ASP A 42 12.68 -13.57 -5.81
N ARG A 43 13.95 -14.01 -5.85
CA ARG A 43 14.31 -15.41 -6.06
C ARG A 43 13.74 -16.31 -4.97
N LEU A 44 13.99 -16.00 -3.70
CA LEU A 44 13.45 -16.78 -2.58
C LEU A 44 11.92 -16.71 -2.50
N ALA A 45 11.32 -15.60 -2.91
CA ALA A 45 9.87 -15.45 -3.01
C ALA A 45 9.25 -16.34 -4.11
N MET A 46 10.04 -16.77 -5.10
CA MET A 46 9.61 -17.67 -6.19
C MET A 46 9.99 -19.13 -5.97
N SER A 47 10.91 -19.41 -5.04
CA SER A 47 11.39 -20.76 -4.74
C SER A 47 10.27 -21.69 -4.27
N LYS A 48 10.00 -22.82 -4.94
CA LYS A 48 8.91 -23.74 -4.56
C LYS A 48 9.39 -25.00 -3.84
N ASP A 49 10.67 -25.31 -3.97
CA ASP A 49 11.20 -26.64 -3.65
C ASP A 49 11.76 -26.72 -2.22
N ILE A 50 11.79 -25.59 -1.48
CA ILE A 50 12.45 -25.48 -0.17
C ILE A 50 11.51 -24.88 0.86
N GLU A 51 11.50 -25.50 2.05
CA GLU A 51 10.87 -24.94 3.24
C GLU A 51 11.68 -23.74 3.73
N LEU A 52 11.09 -22.55 3.62
CA LEU A 52 11.72 -21.33 4.07
C LEU A 52 11.61 -21.22 5.60
N PRO A 53 12.68 -20.77 6.29
CA PRO A 53 12.62 -20.50 7.72
C PRO A 53 11.51 -19.49 8.04
N ALA A 54 10.77 -19.74 9.13
CA ALA A 54 9.69 -18.86 9.57
C ALA A 54 10.14 -17.43 9.90
N ASP A 55 11.43 -17.26 10.22
CA ASP A 55 12.07 -16.00 10.62
C ASP A 55 12.79 -15.31 9.45
N LEU A 56 12.72 -15.87 8.24
CA LEU A 56 13.45 -15.34 7.07
C LEU A 56 13.07 -13.90 6.75
N PHE A 57 11.78 -13.57 6.90
CA PHE A 57 11.29 -12.20 6.76
C PHE A 57 11.98 -11.25 7.75
N ASP A 58 12.04 -11.63 9.03
CA ASP A 58 12.64 -10.81 10.09
C ASP A 58 14.14 -10.60 9.86
N ILE A 59 14.83 -11.65 9.37
CA ILE A 59 16.23 -11.55 8.99
C ILE A 59 16.40 -10.54 7.85
N PHE A 60 15.61 -10.65 6.78
CA PHE A 60 15.68 -9.70 5.68
C PHE A 60 15.35 -8.27 6.10
N ALA A 61 14.28 -8.07 6.88
CA ALA A 61 13.87 -6.76 7.37
C ALA A 61 14.96 -6.11 8.22
N LYS A 62 15.58 -6.86 9.13
CA LYS A 62 16.68 -6.37 9.97
C LYS A 62 17.91 -6.02 9.14
N GLN A 63 18.29 -6.88 8.19
CA GLN A 63 19.48 -6.66 7.35
C GLN A 63 19.30 -5.48 6.40
N ILE A 64 18.13 -5.32 5.78
CA ILE A 64 17.83 -4.15 4.94
C ILE A 64 17.93 -2.87 5.77
N SER A 65 17.36 -2.84 6.97
CA SER A 65 17.48 -1.68 7.86
C SER A 65 18.94 -1.37 8.21
N GLN A 66 19.76 -2.40 8.50
CA GLN A 66 21.21 -2.22 8.74
C GLN A 66 21.95 -1.67 7.52
N ILE A 67 21.61 -2.13 6.32
CA ILE A 67 22.22 -1.65 5.06
C ILE A 67 21.85 -0.19 4.82
N ILE A 68 20.59 0.18 5.06
CA ILE A 68 20.11 1.57 4.94
C ILE A 68 20.84 2.50 5.92
N THR A 69 21.03 2.07 7.18
CA THR A 69 21.74 2.87 8.19
C THR A 69 23.23 2.98 7.93
N THR A 70 23.84 1.93 7.38
CA THR A 70 25.30 1.89 7.12
C THR A 70 25.67 2.70 5.88
N ARG A 71 24.79 2.75 4.87
CA ARG A 71 25.07 3.39 3.58
C ARG A 71 24.28 4.68 3.42
N ASN A 72 24.96 5.81 3.59
CA ASN A 72 24.38 7.14 3.41
C ASN A 72 24.05 7.50 1.94
N ASP A 73 24.60 6.76 0.98
CA ASP A 73 24.47 7.00 -0.46
C ASP A 73 23.22 6.33 -1.10
N ILE A 74 22.38 5.66 -0.30
CA ILE A 74 21.18 5.02 -0.84
C ILE A 74 20.07 6.06 -1.01
N SER A 75 19.56 6.19 -2.24
CA SER A 75 18.42 7.05 -2.56
C SER A 75 17.14 6.56 -1.88
N LEU A 76 16.17 7.46 -1.64
CA LEU A 76 14.87 7.04 -1.10
C LEU A 76 14.10 6.11 -2.04
N GLU A 77 14.25 6.33 -3.36
CA GLU A 77 13.65 5.49 -4.39
C GLU A 77 14.11 4.04 -4.24
N ASP A 78 15.41 3.84 -4.03
CA ASP A 78 15.97 2.51 -3.83
C ASP A 78 15.48 1.85 -2.54
N ILE A 79 15.30 2.64 -1.48
CA ILE A 79 14.75 2.16 -0.21
C ILE A 79 13.31 1.69 -0.38
N VAL A 80 12.47 2.48 -1.04
CA VAL A 80 11.07 2.11 -1.30
C VAL A 80 10.99 0.84 -2.15
N LEU A 81 11.84 0.71 -3.16
CA LEU A 81 11.91 -0.50 -4.00
C LEU A 81 12.31 -1.76 -3.21
N MET A 82 13.35 -1.67 -2.36
CA MET A 82 13.76 -2.79 -1.50
C MET A 82 12.64 -3.18 -0.52
N LYS A 83 11.98 -2.20 0.09
CA LYS A 83 10.84 -2.43 0.97
C LYS A 83 9.63 -3.00 0.22
N GLY A 84 9.42 -2.62 -1.03
CA GLY A 84 8.38 -3.19 -1.89
C GLY A 84 8.61 -4.68 -2.18
N SER A 85 9.85 -5.08 -2.44
CA SER A 85 10.22 -6.50 -2.60
C SER A 85 9.97 -7.29 -1.31
N LEU A 86 10.20 -6.71 -0.11
CA LEU A 86 9.82 -7.34 1.15
C LEU A 86 8.31 -7.55 1.30
N ILE A 87 7.49 -6.57 0.91
CA ILE A 87 6.03 -6.75 0.92
C ILE A 87 5.64 -7.90 -0.01
N ASN A 88 6.18 -7.93 -1.24
CA ASN A 88 5.93 -9.03 -2.17
C ASN A 88 6.35 -10.40 -1.65
N PHE A 89 7.49 -10.47 -0.94
CA PHE A 89 7.92 -11.69 -0.27
C PHE A 89 6.89 -12.13 0.78
N SER A 90 6.43 -11.22 1.64
CA SER A 90 5.41 -11.51 2.64
C SER A 90 4.12 -12.02 2.00
N LEU A 91 3.67 -11.39 0.93
CA LEU A 91 2.47 -11.79 0.18
C LEU A 91 2.58 -13.21 -0.39
N LYS A 92 3.75 -13.59 -0.92
CA LYS A 92 3.94 -14.88 -1.59
C LYS A 92 4.26 -16.03 -0.63
N LYS A 93 4.93 -15.74 0.50
CA LYS A 93 5.53 -16.77 1.36
C LYS A 93 4.91 -16.92 2.73
N ILE A 94 4.23 -15.90 3.25
CA ILE A 94 3.58 -15.99 4.55
C ILE A 94 2.15 -16.45 4.34
N SER A 95 1.88 -17.72 4.66
CA SER A 95 0.54 -18.32 4.55
C SER A 95 -0.45 -17.78 5.59
N ASP A 96 0.04 -17.44 6.78
CA ASP A 96 -0.78 -16.86 7.85
C ASP A 96 -1.15 -15.40 7.53
N VAL A 97 -2.46 -15.14 7.41
CA VAL A 97 -3.00 -13.81 7.09
C VAL A 97 -2.63 -12.78 8.16
N SER A 98 -2.72 -13.14 9.45
CA SER A 98 -2.43 -12.22 10.55
C SER A 98 -0.94 -11.86 10.58
N LYS A 99 -0.06 -12.86 10.48
CA LYS A 99 1.40 -12.63 10.44
C LYS A 99 1.80 -11.83 9.19
N ARG A 100 1.14 -12.05 8.06
CA ARG A 100 1.38 -11.31 6.81
C ARG A 100 1.02 -9.84 6.96
N GLU A 101 -0.14 -9.54 7.51
CA GLU A 101 -0.59 -8.17 7.77
C GLU A 101 0.36 -7.44 8.73
N GLU A 102 0.77 -8.08 9.82
CA GLU A 102 1.74 -7.53 10.77
C GLU A 102 3.08 -7.22 10.09
N SER A 103 3.56 -8.15 9.26
CA SER A 103 4.80 -8.02 8.50
C SER A 103 4.73 -6.83 7.52
N VAL A 104 3.62 -6.71 6.78
CA VAL A 104 3.40 -5.60 5.85
C VAL A 104 3.29 -4.27 6.60
N ASN A 105 2.52 -4.21 7.69
CA ASN A 105 2.40 -2.99 8.50
C ASN A 105 3.76 -2.58 9.09
N CYS A 106 4.56 -3.53 9.56
CA CYS A 106 5.93 -3.28 10.03
C CYS A 106 6.82 -2.69 8.93
N VAL A 107 6.73 -3.18 7.69
CA VAL A 107 7.51 -2.62 6.56
C VAL A 107 7.08 -1.21 6.23
N LEU A 108 5.77 -0.92 6.26
CA LEU A 108 5.20 0.41 6.04
C LEU A 108 5.63 1.39 7.15
N ASP A 109 5.57 0.99 8.42
CA ASP A 109 6.03 1.81 9.55
C ASP A 109 7.52 2.13 9.41
N ASN A 110 8.33 1.12 9.09
CA ASN A 110 9.76 1.34 8.84
C ASN A 110 10.03 2.16 7.56
N ALA A 111 9.11 2.22 6.60
CA ALA A 111 9.23 3.10 5.44
C ALA A 111 8.97 4.55 5.86
N LEU A 112 7.92 4.75 6.64
CA LEU A 112 7.52 6.04 7.18
C LEU A 112 8.61 6.66 8.06
N THR A 113 9.23 5.88 8.95
CA THR A 113 10.34 6.38 9.78
C THR A 113 11.52 6.85 8.93
N VAL A 114 11.94 6.04 7.96
CA VAL A 114 13.07 6.39 7.07
C VAL A 114 12.77 7.62 6.20
N ILE A 115 11.53 7.77 5.73
CA ILE A 115 11.12 8.95 4.95
C ILE A 115 11.13 10.21 5.82
N LYS A 116 10.65 10.12 7.07
CA LYS A 116 10.70 11.20 8.06
C LYS A 116 12.13 11.60 8.41
N ASP A 117 13.00 10.63 8.65
CA ASP A 117 14.40 10.88 9.00
C ASP A 117 15.14 11.64 7.89
N LYS A 118 14.76 11.38 6.63
CA LYS A 118 15.29 12.08 5.45
C LYS A 118 14.55 13.40 5.13
N ASN A 119 13.63 13.84 5.99
CA ASN A 119 12.84 15.08 5.87
C ASN A 119 12.16 15.26 4.50
N GLN A 120 11.73 14.18 3.86
CA GLN A 120 10.94 14.27 2.63
C GLN A 120 9.45 14.27 2.97
N THR A 121 8.80 15.40 2.72
CA THR A 121 7.35 15.56 2.81
C THR A 121 6.83 16.09 1.48
N ASN A 122 5.55 15.84 1.18
CA ASN A 122 4.87 16.37 -0.01
C ASN A 122 5.52 15.91 -1.34
N VAL A 123 5.67 14.60 -1.53
CA VAL A 123 6.26 14.02 -2.74
C VAL A 123 5.25 14.06 -3.90
N PRO A 124 5.55 14.78 -5.01
CA PRO A 124 4.66 14.85 -6.16
C PRO A 124 4.73 13.57 -7.01
N LEU A 125 3.60 13.16 -7.59
CA LEU A 125 3.49 11.98 -8.45
C LEU A 125 4.48 11.99 -9.63
N ARG A 126 4.75 13.17 -10.20
CA ARG A 126 5.61 13.31 -11.38
C ARG A 126 7.07 12.95 -11.10
N SER A 127 7.50 13.00 -9.85
CA SER A 127 8.85 12.62 -9.45
C SER A 127 9.07 11.11 -9.57
N ASN A 128 10.31 10.69 -9.73
CA ASN A 128 10.66 9.27 -9.78
C ASN A 128 10.27 8.57 -8.47
N LEU A 129 10.56 9.19 -7.32
CA LEU A 129 10.08 8.75 -6.00
C LEU A 129 8.55 8.66 -5.94
N GLY A 130 7.81 9.62 -6.49
CA GLY A 130 6.35 9.60 -6.51
C GLY A 130 5.78 8.41 -7.29
N LYS A 131 6.36 8.08 -8.45
CA LYS A 131 5.96 6.89 -9.24
C LYS A 131 6.24 5.58 -8.50
N GLU A 132 7.38 5.49 -7.83
CA GLU A 132 7.73 4.29 -7.05
C GLU A 132 6.89 4.19 -5.77
N LEU A 133 6.60 5.31 -5.09
CA LEU A 133 5.67 5.34 -3.97
C LEU A 133 4.26 4.93 -4.39
N PHE A 134 3.79 5.39 -5.55
CA PHE A 134 2.49 4.98 -6.08
C PHE A 134 2.40 3.45 -6.24
N LYS A 135 3.41 2.84 -6.86
CA LYS A 135 3.49 1.37 -6.96
C LYS A 135 3.56 0.71 -5.59
N PHE A 136 4.36 1.28 -4.68
CA PHE A 136 4.52 0.78 -3.32
C PHE A 136 3.19 0.79 -2.54
N PHE A 137 2.38 1.84 -2.64
CA PHE A 137 1.06 1.91 -2.02
C PHE A 137 0.06 0.90 -2.59
N LYS A 138 0.27 0.40 -3.81
CA LYS A 138 -0.58 -0.65 -4.39
C LYS A 138 -0.22 -2.06 -3.90
N LEU A 139 1.02 -2.31 -3.46
CA LEU A 139 1.45 -3.65 -3.06
C LEU A 139 0.67 -4.20 -1.84
N PRO A 140 0.49 -3.46 -0.73
CA PRO A 140 -0.26 -3.94 0.43
C PRO A 140 -1.72 -4.30 0.12
N LEU A 141 -2.30 -3.73 -0.93
CA LEU A 141 -3.70 -3.91 -1.28
C LEU A 141 -4.02 -5.36 -1.70
N ASN A 142 -3.00 -6.12 -2.10
CA ASN A 142 -3.13 -7.53 -2.46
C ASN A 142 -3.03 -8.48 -1.25
N CYS A 143 -2.86 -7.95 -0.03
CA CYS A 143 -2.59 -8.73 1.18
C CYS A 143 -3.81 -9.55 1.68
N GLY A 144 -5.01 -9.09 1.37
CA GLY A 144 -6.26 -9.66 1.89
C GLY A 144 -6.70 -10.96 1.23
N SER A 145 -6.22 -11.26 0.01
CA SER A 145 -6.85 -12.34 -0.75
C SER A 145 -6.06 -13.64 -0.82
N THR A 146 -6.68 -14.69 -0.28
CA THR A 146 -6.33 -16.08 -0.53
C THR A 146 -6.93 -16.61 -1.84
N ASN A 147 -7.91 -15.92 -2.44
CA ASN A 147 -8.72 -16.36 -3.59
C ASN A 147 -8.76 -15.36 -4.79
N GLY A 148 -7.88 -14.36 -4.82
CA GLY A 148 -7.90 -13.24 -5.78
C GLY A 148 -8.52 -11.95 -5.22
N VAL A 149 -7.99 -10.77 -5.59
CA VAL A 149 -8.45 -9.47 -5.09
C VAL A 149 -9.92 -9.28 -5.48
N THR A 150 -10.82 -9.22 -4.50
CA THR A 150 -12.26 -9.07 -4.73
C THR A 150 -12.79 -7.80 -4.06
N GLY A 151 -13.52 -7.00 -4.84
CA GLY A 151 -14.34 -5.88 -4.35
C GLY A 151 -13.64 -4.94 -3.37
N LEU A 152 -14.15 -4.89 -2.14
CA LEU A 152 -13.74 -3.95 -1.08
C LEU A 152 -12.48 -4.36 -0.32
N SER A 153 -11.89 -5.53 -0.60
CA SER A 153 -10.71 -6.03 0.11
C SER A 153 -9.51 -5.06 0.14
N PRO A 154 -9.14 -4.39 -0.98
CA PRO A 154 -8.11 -3.35 -0.99
C PRO A 154 -8.39 -2.20 -0.02
N ILE A 155 -9.64 -1.76 0.03
CA ILE A 155 -10.08 -0.65 0.88
C ILE A 155 -10.05 -1.10 2.33
N LYS A 156 -10.61 -2.27 2.65
CA LYS A 156 -10.58 -2.87 3.99
C LYS A 156 -9.15 -2.99 4.50
N MET A 157 -8.24 -3.47 3.67
CA MET A 157 -6.82 -3.62 4.01
C MET A 157 -6.14 -2.27 4.24
N SER A 158 -6.39 -1.27 3.38
CA SER A 158 -5.84 0.08 3.55
C SER A 158 -6.24 0.73 4.88
N LEU A 159 -7.44 0.41 5.38
CA LEU A 159 -7.97 0.91 6.65
C LEU A 159 -7.44 0.13 7.85
N LYS A 160 -7.24 -1.18 7.70
CA LYS A 160 -6.68 -2.05 8.75
C LYS A 160 -5.21 -1.75 9.03
N LEU A 161 -4.45 -1.42 7.99
CA LEU A 161 -3.04 -1.06 8.09
C LEU A 161 -2.88 0.37 8.61
N LYS A 162 -2.67 0.54 9.92
CA LYS A 162 -2.49 1.86 10.55
C LYS A 162 -1.36 2.67 9.90
N ALA A 163 -0.24 2.00 9.62
CA ALA A 163 0.93 2.60 9.00
C ALA A 163 0.66 3.15 7.60
N TYR A 164 -0.30 2.56 6.88
CA TYR A 164 -0.64 2.95 5.52
C TYR A 164 -1.21 4.37 5.48
N LYS A 165 -2.20 4.66 6.33
CA LYS A 165 -2.86 5.96 6.41
C LYS A 165 -1.87 7.06 6.78
N ASP A 166 -1.02 6.77 7.77
CA ASP A 166 0.00 7.70 8.24
C ASP A 166 1.04 7.98 7.14
N LEU A 167 1.46 6.96 6.39
CA LEU A 167 2.41 7.10 5.29
C LEU A 167 1.83 7.91 4.14
N LEU A 168 0.57 7.64 3.76
CA LEU A 168 -0.11 8.35 2.69
C LEU A 168 -0.25 9.83 3.02
N LYS A 169 -0.78 10.17 4.21
CA LYS A 169 -0.99 11.55 4.64
C LYS A 169 0.30 12.36 4.81
N GLN A 170 1.37 11.75 5.31
CA GLN A 170 2.59 12.48 5.67
C GLN A 170 3.58 12.59 4.50
N THR A 171 3.50 11.66 3.54
CA THR A 171 4.46 11.58 2.44
C THR A 171 3.90 12.09 1.13
N ALA A 172 2.64 11.77 0.80
CA ALA A 172 2.11 12.03 -0.53
C ALA A 172 1.68 13.49 -0.69
N ALA A 173 2.10 14.11 -1.80
CA ALA A 173 1.48 15.34 -2.27
C ALA A 173 0.04 15.07 -2.75
N TYR A 174 -0.73 16.15 -2.92
CA TYR A 174 -2.11 16.09 -3.41
C TYR A 174 -2.28 15.17 -4.62
N ASP A 175 -1.47 15.36 -5.68
CA ASP A 175 -1.62 14.59 -6.92
C ASP A 175 -1.36 13.08 -6.71
N LEU A 176 -0.39 12.73 -5.85
CA LEU A 176 -0.08 11.33 -5.55
C LEU A 176 -1.17 10.70 -4.67
N HIS A 177 -1.63 11.43 -3.65
CA HIS A 177 -2.70 10.97 -2.77
C HIS A 177 -3.98 10.73 -3.58
N LYS A 178 -4.35 11.69 -4.44
CA LYS A 178 -5.51 11.59 -5.33
C LYS A 178 -5.47 10.33 -6.20
N GLU A 179 -4.36 10.06 -6.88
CA GLU A 179 -4.22 8.87 -7.73
C GLU A 179 -4.30 7.56 -6.94
N VAL A 180 -3.73 7.50 -5.72
CA VAL A 180 -3.84 6.31 -4.86
C VAL A 180 -5.31 6.08 -4.50
N THR A 181 -6.03 7.13 -4.12
CA THR A 181 -7.46 7.08 -3.78
C THR A 181 -8.31 6.65 -4.98
N LEU A 182 -8.10 7.23 -6.16
CA LEU A 182 -8.80 6.84 -7.38
C LEU A 182 -8.55 5.37 -7.73
N SER A 183 -7.30 4.90 -7.59
CA SER A 183 -6.98 3.48 -7.83
C SER A 183 -7.68 2.55 -6.85
N LEU A 184 -7.88 2.95 -5.60
CA LEU A 184 -8.62 2.16 -4.60
C LEU A 184 -10.11 2.08 -4.96
N ILE A 185 -10.71 3.21 -5.32
CA ILE A 185 -12.11 3.30 -5.71
C ILE A 185 -12.37 2.50 -6.99
N ASN A 186 -11.51 2.65 -8.01
CA ASN A 186 -11.62 1.89 -9.25
C ASN A 186 -11.50 0.39 -9.00
N SER A 187 -10.53 -0.05 -8.19
CA SER A 187 -10.40 -1.46 -7.84
C SER A 187 -11.64 -2.01 -7.14
N ALA A 188 -12.31 -1.21 -6.30
CA ALA A 188 -13.57 -1.61 -5.67
C ALA A 188 -14.74 -1.68 -6.66
N LEU A 189 -14.80 -0.76 -7.62
CA LEU A 189 -15.88 -0.66 -8.61
C LEU A 189 -15.72 -1.63 -9.80
N GLU A 190 -14.49 -2.00 -10.17
CA GLU A 190 -14.25 -2.99 -11.24
C GLU A 190 -14.87 -4.35 -10.91
N HIS A 191 -15.00 -4.68 -9.63
CA HIS A 191 -15.62 -5.91 -9.14
C HIS A 191 -17.05 -5.72 -8.61
N SER A 192 -17.67 -4.54 -8.78
CA SER A 192 -18.99 -4.23 -8.21
C SER A 192 -20.18 -4.80 -8.98
N THR A 193 -19.96 -5.44 -10.14
CA THR A 193 -21.03 -5.97 -11.01
C THR A 193 -21.46 -7.38 -10.64
N ASP A 194 -20.64 -8.14 -9.91
CA ASP A 194 -20.97 -9.48 -9.45
C ASP A 194 -21.58 -9.44 -8.03
N VAL A 195 -22.86 -9.79 -7.95
CA VAL A 195 -23.73 -9.77 -6.77
C VAL A 195 -23.24 -10.68 -5.63
N GLU A 196 -22.33 -11.62 -5.92
CA GLU A 196 -21.73 -12.59 -4.99
C GLU A 196 -20.25 -12.29 -4.66
N ALA A 197 -19.65 -11.22 -5.21
CA ALA A 197 -18.20 -11.04 -5.22
C ALA A 197 -17.58 -10.43 -3.96
N VAL A 198 -18.37 -9.86 -3.04
CA VAL A 198 -17.81 -9.31 -1.78
C VAL A 198 -18.03 -10.31 -0.65
N ALA A 199 -16.93 -10.95 -0.22
CA ALA A 199 -16.94 -11.83 0.95
C ALA A 199 -17.41 -11.06 2.20
N GLU A 200 -18.15 -11.71 3.10
CA GLU A 200 -18.66 -11.09 4.34
C GLU A 200 -17.56 -10.42 5.18
N GLU A 201 -16.36 -10.99 5.13
CA GLU A 201 -15.15 -10.50 5.80
C GLU A 201 -14.58 -9.20 5.21
N ASP A 202 -14.81 -8.95 3.92
CA ASP A 202 -14.37 -7.74 3.22
C ASP A 202 -15.40 -6.60 3.30
N ARG A 203 -16.60 -6.85 3.85
CA ARG A 203 -17.63 -5.83 4.03
C ARG A 203 -17.15 -4.74 5.01
N LEU A 204 -17.46 -3.48 4.69
CA LEU A 204 -17.04 -2.33 5.48
C LEU A 204 -18.06 -2.03 6.58
N SER A 205 -17.56 -1.72 7.78
CA SER A 205 -18.35 -1.13 8.86
C SER A 205 -18.52 0.37 8.62
N ARG A 206 -19.55 0.97 9.23
CA ARG A 206 -19.75 2.41 9.16
C ARG A 206 -18.52 3.23 9.58
N ALA A 207 -17.84 2.84 10.67
CA ALA A 207 -16.68 3.57 11.16
C ALA A 207 -15.52 3.54 10.14
N GLU A 208 -15.35 2.43 9.44
CA GLU A 208 -14.36 2.27 8.37
C GLU A 208 -14.71 3.13 7.16
N ILE A 209 -15.98 3.20 6.77
CA ILE A 209 -16.45 4.08 5.69
C ILE A 209 -16.20 5.56 6.04
N GLU A 210 -16.58 5.99 7.24
CA GLU A 210 -16.34 7.36 7.70
C GLU A 210 -14.84 7.69 7.74
N THR A 211 -14.00 6.74 8.17
CA THR A 211 -12.54 6.87 8.16
C THR A 211 -11.99 6.96 6.73
N PHE A 212 -12.44 6.10 5.82
CA PHE A 212 -12.01 6.13 4.42
C PHE A 212 -12.30 7.47 3.77
N LEU A 213 -13.53 7.98 3.94
CA LEU A 213 -13.94 9.24 3.34
C LEU A 213 -13.19 10.44 3.92
N SER A 214 -13.02 10.48 5.24
CA SER A 214 -12.37 11.61 5.90
C SER A 214 -10.84 11.59 5.80
N GLU A 215 -10.22 10.42 5.67
CA GLU A 215 -8.76 10.28 5.72
C GLU A 215 -8.10 9.98 4.38
N ILE A 216 -8.76 9.20 3.51
CA ILE A 216 -8.22 8.72 2.23
C ILE A 216 -8.88 9.46 1.06
N CYS A 217 -10.17 9.77 1.13
CA CYS A 217 -10.85 10.58 0.09
C CYS A 217 -10.67 12.09 0.26
N ASP A 218 -9.90 12.54 1.27
CA ASP A 218 -9.65 13.97 1.53
C ASP A 218 -9.28 14.78 0.26
N PRO A 219 -8.37 14.31 -0.64
CA PRO A 219 -8.04 15.05 -1.86
C PRO A 219 -9.19 15.19 -2.87
N LEU A 220 -10.09 14.20 -2.92
CA LEU A 220 -11.25 14.21 -3.83
C LEU A 220 -12.40 15.06 -3.29
N ILE A 221 -12.49 15.20 -1.97
CA ILE A 221 -13.56 15.96 -1.30
C ILE A 221 -13.15 17.42 -1.15
N ASN A 222 -11.97 17.71 -0.59
CA ASN A 222 -11.55 19.07 -0.24
C ASN A 222 -10.72 19.75 -1.34
N GLY A 223 -10.40 19.04 -2.43
CA GLY A 223 -9.58 19.57 -3.51
C GLY A 223 -8.15 19.94 -3.07
N LYS A 224 -7.41 20.69 -3.90
CA LYS A 224 -6.11 21.24 -3.48
C LYS A 224 -6.37 22.29 -2.40
N ASN A 225 -6.05 21.95 -1.15
CA ASN A 225 -6.05 22.88 0.00
C ASN A 225 -5.54 24.28 -0.40
N GLY A 226 -6.45 25.25 -0.54
CA GLY A 226 -6.11 26.66 -0.74
C GLY A 226 -6.66 27.33 -2.00
N ASP A 227 -7.07 26.59 -3.03
CA ASP A 227 -7.79 27.20 -4.16
C ASP A 227 -9.29 27.09 -3.94
N ILE A 228 -9.84 28.10 -3.25
CA ILE A 228 -11.23 28.58 -3.44
C ILE A 228 -11.35 29.24 -4.84
N GLY A 229 -10.38 29.01 -5.72
CA GLY A 229 -10.24 29.59 -7.04
C GLY A 229 -10.79 28.64 -8.08
N VAL A 230 -12.00 28.98 -8.56
CA VAL A 230 -12.61 28.52 -9.81
C VAL A 230 -12.40 27.02 -10.06
N ILE A 231 -13.26 26.19 -9.47
CA ILE A 231 -13.54 24.88 -10.06
C ILE A 231 -13.99 25.18 -11.49
N ASP A 232 -13.18 24.82 -12.49
CA ASP A 232 -13.64 24.86 -13.86
C ASP A 232 -14.68 23.75 -13.97
N GLU A 233 -15.96 24.13 -13.94
CA GLU A 233 -17.09 23.21 -14.07
C GLU A 233 -17.07 22.44 -15.40
N ASN A 234 -16.17 22.79 -16.33
CA ASN A 234 -15.92 22.08 -17.59
C ASN A 234 -14.62 21.26 -17.59
N ASP A 235 -13.92 21.15 -16.46
CA ASP A 235 -12.78 20.25 -16.34
C ASP A 235 -13.30 18.80 -16.36
N GLU A 236 -13.13 18.14 -17.51
CA GLU A 236 -13.56 16.75 -17.74
C GLU A 236 -12.93 15.80 -16.72
N ASP A 237 -11.66 16.01 -16.33
CA ASP A 237 -10.97 15.17 -15.36
C ASP A 237 -11.63 15.29 -13.98
N PHE A 238 -11.99 16.51 -13.56
CA PHE A 238 -12.70 16.73 -12.30
C PHE A 238 -14.11 16.13 -12.31
N ILE A 239 -14.84 16.25 -13.42
CA ILE A 239 -16.18 15.67 -13.57
C ILE A 239 -16.11 14.14 -13.44
N ASP A 240 -15.16 13.51 -14.12
CA ASP A 240 -14.97 12.05 -14.07
C ASP A 240 -14.62 11.58 -12.65
N GLU A 241 -13.79 12.32 -11.92
CA GLU A 241 -13.44 12.05 -10.52
C GLU A 241 -14.68 12.11 -9.59
N GLN A 242 -15.49 13.16 -9.71
CA GLN A 242 -16.71 13.31 -8.91
C GLN A 242 -17.77 12.27 -9.29
N LEU A 243 -17.88 11.92 -10.56
CA LEU A 243 -18.76 10.84 -11.02
C LEU A 243 -18.32 9.49 -10.44
N LEU A 244 -17.01 9.23 -10.39
CA LEU A 244 -16.45 8.02 -9.80
C LEU A 244 -16.74 7.94 -8.30
N LEU A 245 -16.53 9.04 -7.56
CA LEU A 245 -16.87 9.13 -6.14
C LEU A 245 -18.37 8.92 -5.91
N SER A 246 -19.23 9.49 -6.75
CA SER A 246 -20.68 9.31 -6.69
C SER A 246 -21.09 7.84 -6.90
N ARG A 247 -20.51 7.17 -7.92
CA ARG A 247 -20.72 5.75 -8.17
C ARG A 247 -20.27 4.89 -6.99
N PHE A 248 -19.15 5.23 -6.38
CA PHE A 248 -18.64 4.54 -5.20
C PHE A 248 -19.55 4.71 -3.98
N ILE A 249 -20.03 5.93 -3.72
CA ILE A 249 -20.99 6.19 -2.64
C ILE A 249 -22.28 5.39 -2.87
N HIS A 250 -22.79 5.36 -4.11
CA HIS A 250 -23.93 4.53 -4.46
C HIS A 250 -23.66 3.04 -4.22
N PHE A 251 -22.47 2.55 -4.57
CA PHE A 251 -22.06 1.17 -4.29
C PHE A 251 -22.05 0.85 -2.79
N LEU A 252 -21.59 1.78 -1.94
CA LEU A 252 -21.61 1.62 -0.48
C LEU A 252 -23.02 1.53 0.12
N PHE A 253 -24.04 2.03 -0.58
CA PHE A 253 -25.44 1.90 -0.15
C PHE A 253 -26.07 0.54 -0.48
N LEU A 254 -25.41 -0.27 -1.30
CA LEU A 254 -25.89 -1.62 -1.59
C LEU A 254 -25.72 -2.52 -0.35
N PRO A 255 -26.68 -3.41 -0.06
CA PRO A 255 -26.59 -4.34 1.07
C PRO A 255 -25.33 -5.24 1.04
N GLN A 256 -24.71 -5.41 -0.13
CA GLN A 256 -23.53 -6.25 -0.29
C GLN A 256 -22.23 -5.58 0.22
N ALA A 257 -22.20 -4.24 0.29
CA ALA A 257 -21.02 -3.48 0.70
C ALA A 257 -20.91 -3.31 2.23
N MET A 258 -22.02 -3.47 2.95
CA MET A 258 -22.15 -3.25 4.39
C MET A 258 -22.41 -4.54 5.15
N GLN A 259 -21.91 -4.63 6.38
CA GLN A 259 -22.19 -5.75 7.26
C GLN A 259 -23.70 -5.85 7.61
N GLU A 260 -24.22 -7.08 7.69
CA GLU A 260 -25.66 -7.38 7.82
C GLU A 260 -26.34 -6.78 9.06
N SER A 261 -25.57 -6.53 10.11
CA SER A 261 -26.04 -5.88 11.34
C SER A 261 -26.43 -4.41 11.18
N GLU A 262 -26.16 -3.78 10.03
CA GLU A 262 -26.28 -2.32 9.86
C GLU A 262 -27.37 -1.88 8.87
N HIS A 263 -28.07 -2.79 8.17
CA HIS A 263 -28.90 -2.45 7.01
C HIS A 263 -30.08 -1.49 7.26
N THR A 264 -30.86 -1.65 8.33
CA THR A 264 -32.17 -0.99 8.42
C THR A 264 -32.18 0.29 9.26
N GLY A 265 -31.15 0.51 10.09
CA GLY A 265 -31.03 1.69 10.97
C GLY A 265 -29.91 2.67 10.61
N ASN A 266 -28.85 2.20 9.96
CA ASN A 266 -27.67 3.03 9.70
C ASN A 266 -27.70 3.74 8.34
N TYR A 267 -28.60 3.40 7.41
CA TYR A 267 -28.73 4.08 6.13
C TYR A 267 -28.88 5.61 6.28
N PHE A 268 -29.77 6.04 7.19
CA PHE A 268 -29.97 7.47 7.48
C PHE A 268 -28.76 8.12 8.14
N LEU A 269 -28.07 7.39 9.02
CA LEU A 269 -26.87 7.88 9.70
C LEU A 269 -25.68 7.97 8.75
N LEU A 270 -25.57 7.04 7.80
CA LEU A 270 -24.57 7.02 6.76
C LEU A 270 -24.80 8.18 5.78
N LEU A 271 -26.04 8.41 5.34
CA LEU A 271 -26.40 9.61 4.56
C LEU A 271 -26.04 10.91 5.30
N LYS A 272 -26.28 10.96 6.61
CA LYS A 272 -25.91 12.13 7.42
C LYS A 272 -24.39 12.30 7.52
N ALA A 273 -23.63 11.20 7.62
CA ALA A 273 -22.18 11.22 7.62
C ALA A 273 -21.62 11.65 6.25
N PHE A 274 -22.08 11.05 5.15
CA PHE A 274 -21.73 11.47 3.79
C PHE A 274 -22.02 12.94 3.56
N ARG A 275 -23.23 13.41 3.93
CA ARG A 275 -23.58 14.83 3.81
C ARG A 275 -22.65 15.72 4.61
N LYS A 276 -22.24 15.32 5.82
CA LYS A 276 -21.32 16.10 6.65
C LYS A 276 -19.91 16.14 6.03
N THR A 277 -19.41 15.02 5.53
CA THR A 277 -18.06 14.93 4.96
C THR A 277 -17.98 15.63 3.61
N LEU A 278 -18.96 15.41 2.73
CA LEU A 278 -19.01 16.06 1.41
C LEU A 278 -19.26 17.57 1.52
N ALA A 279 -20.05 18.02 2.49
CA ALA A 279 -20.24 19.46 2.73
C ALA A 279 -18.96 20.19 3.18
N ALA A 280 -17.91 19.46 3.58
CA ALA A 280 -16.61 20.08 3.84
C ALA A 280 -15.90 20.51 2.54
N GLY A 281 -16.22 19.87 1.41
CA GLY A 281 -15.64 20.15 0.10
C GLY A 281 -16.21 21.37 -0.62
N GLY A 282 -17.38 21.87 -0.20
CA GLY A 282 -18.12 22.96 -0.87
C GLY A 282 -19.44 22.49 -1.47
#